data_AF-A0A920FHJ6-F1
#
_entry.id   AF-A0A920FHJ6-F1
#
_cell.length_a   1.000
_cell.length_b   1.000
_cell.length_c   1.000
_cell.angle_alpha   90.00
_cell.angle_beta   90.00
_cell.angle_gamma   90.00
#
_symmetry.space_group_name_H-M   'P 1'
#
loop_
_entity.id
_entity.type
_entity.pdbx_description
1 polymer ?
#
loop_
_entity_poly.entity_id
_entity_poly.type
_entity_poly.pdbx_seq_one_letter_code
_entity_poly.pdbx_strand_id
1 'polypeptide(L)'
;MELKDFISVAGKSGLHTIVGKSKNNVIVESLKDKKRFPIFNTNKISGLSDISIYTYDEEILLSELFDRIQKKYKKEAAISHLESAEELKKVFEELVPNYDQEQVYNSDIKKVFQWYNILHDTDNLIKEELKEEKKESSDDADIKKEDSKKEAKKEVKTKK
;
A
#
# COMPACT_ATOMS: atom_id res chain seq x y z
N MET A 1 9.87 -4.13 14.54
CA MET A 1 9.51 -4.33 13.12
C MET A 1 8.94 -3.04 12.63
N GLU A 2 9.44 -2.58 11.50
CA GLU A 2 8.95 -1.36 10.89
C GLU A 2 7.83 -1.70 9.89
N LEU A 3 6.99 -0.72 9.59
CA LEU A 3 5.95 -0.84 8.56
C LEU A 3 6.50 -1.31 7.19
N LYS A 4 7.78 -1.04 6.93
CA LYS A 4 8.52 -1.42 5.71
C LYS A 4 8.66 -2.94 5.52
N ASP A 5 8.57 -3.71 6.61
CA ASP A 5 8.72 -5.17 6.56
C ASP A 5 7.43 -5.87 6.08
N PHE A 6 6.30 -5.15 6.10
CA PHE A 6 5.00 -5.67 5.72
C PHE A 6 4.67 -5.34 4.27
N ILE A 7 4.17 -6.34 3.56
CA ILE A 7 3.74 -6.23 2.17
C ILE A 7 2.28 -6.66 2.03
N SER A 8 1.59 -5.99 1.11
CA SER A 8 0.32 -6.44 0.57
C SER A 8 0.57 -7.08 -0.80
N VAL A 9 -0.21 -8.11 -1.13
CA VAL A 9 -0.14 -8.79 -2.43
C VAL A 9 -1.50 -8.69 -3.10
N ALA A 10 -1.55 -8.09 -4.29
CA ALA A 10 -2.78 -7.94 -5.03
C ALA A 10 -3.44 -9.31 -5.30
N GLY A 11 -4.73 -9.42 -5.00
CA GLY A 11 -5.51 -10.65 -5.14
C GLY A 11 -5.40 -11.62 -3.97
N LYS A 12 -4.57 -11.33 -2.95
CA LYS A 12 -4.52 -12.07 -1.69
C LYS A 12 -4.94 -11.17 -0.54
N SER A 13 -5.77 -11.68 0.36
CA SER A 13 -6.18 -10.97 1.55
C SER A 13 -5.13 -11.07 2.65
N GLY A 14 -5.04 -10.01 3.45
CA GLY A 14 -4.13 -9.93 4.58
C GLY A 14 -2.79 -9.27 4.28
N LEU A 15 -1.86 -9.43 5.23
CA LEU A 15 -0.51 -8.90 5.19
C LEU A 15 0.50 -10.05 5.25
N HIS A 16 1.63 -9.84 4.58
CA HIS A 16 2.70 -10.82 4.51
C HIS A 16 4.05 -10.16 4.80
N THR A 17 5.02 -10.96 5.21
CA THR A 17 6.43 -10.57 5.30
C THR A 17 7.24 -11.38 4.30
N ILE A 18 8.34 -10.81 3.80
CA ILE A 18 9.24 -11.51 2.87
C ILE A 18 10.23 -12.34 3.69
N VAL A 19 10.24 -13.65 3.46
CA VAL A 19 11.17 -14.59 4.14
C VAL A 19 12.34 -14.97 3.26
N GLY A 20 12.16 -14.97 1.93
CA GLY A 20 13.23 -15.32 1.01
C GLY A 20 12.94 -14.88 -0.41
N LYS A 21 14.00 -14.67 -1.20
CA LYS A 21 13.92 -14.32 -2.62
C LYS A 21 14.57 -15.41 -3.45
N SER A 22 13.90 -15.83 -4.52
CA SER A 22 14.38 -16.76 -5.53
C SER A 22 14.40 -16.07 -6.89
N LYS A 23 14.96 -16.73 -7.92
CA LYS A 23 15.16 -16.12 -9.25
C LYS A 23 13.87 -15.58 -9.90
N ASN A 24 12.75 -16.28 -9.72
CA ASN A 24 11.47 -15.96 -10.39
C ASN A 24 10.29 -15.78 -9.41
N ASN A 25 10.54 -15.83 -8.11
CA ASN A 25 9.51 -15.79 -7.08
C ASN A 25 10.07 -15.31 -5.73
N VAL A 26 9.18 -14.82 -4.89
CA VAL A 26 9.47 -14.42 -3.50
C VAL A 26 8.69 -15.34 -2.58
N ILE A 27 9.35 -15.87 -1.54
CA ILE A 27 8.69 -16.64 -0.49
C ILE A 27 8.22 -15.66 0.57
N VAL A 28 6.92 -15.64 0.80
CA VAL A 28 6.29 -14.76 1.79
C VAL A 28 5.65 -15.59 2.90
N GLU A 29 5.53 -15.01 4.09
CA GLU A 29 4.86 -15.59 5.25
C GLU A 29 3.63 -14.76 5.62
N SER A 30 2.48 -15.40 5.80
CA SER A 30 1.25 -14.74 6.28
C SER A 30 1.42 -14.28 7.72
N LEU A 31 1.08 -13.01 7.99
CA LEU A 31 1.19 -12.47 9.35
C LEU A 31 0.17 -13.11 10.30
N LYS A 32 -1.01 -13.47 9.79
CA LYS A 32 -2.08 -14.10 10.56
C LYS A 32 -1.85 -15.58 10.78
N ASP A 33 -1.53 -16.31 9.72
CA ASP A 33 -1.49 -17.78 9.75
C ASP A 33 -0.09 -18.37 9.94
N LYS A 34 0.96 -17.54 9.86
CA LYS A 34 2.39 -17.96 9.81
C LYS A 34 2.70 -19.00 8.74
N LYS A 35 1.82 -19.14 7.74
CA LYS A 35 1.99 -20.06 6.60
C LYS A 35 2.84 -19.40 5.53
N ARG A 36 3.76 -20.18 4.97
CA ARG A 36 4.65 -19.75 3.88
C ARG A 36 4.13 -20.19 2.53
N PHE A 37 4.22 -19.31 1.54
CA PHE A 37 3.85 -19.64 0.17
C PHE A 37 4.63 -18.78 -0.83
N PRO A 38 4.82 -19.26 -2.07
CA PRO A 38 5.46 -18.48 -3.11
C PRO A 38 4.51 -17.41 -3.69
N ILE A 39 5.07 -16.23 -3.95
CA ILE A 39 4.53 -15.16 -4.79
C ILE A 39 5.34 -15.09 -6.06
N PHE A 40 4.67 -15.12 -7.21
CA PHE A 40 5.31 -15.05 -8.51
C PHE A 40 5.38 -13.59 -8.99
N ASN A 41 6.27 -13.32 -9.94
CA ASN A 41 6.46 -11.98 -10.51
C ASN A 41 5.20 -11.41 -11.22
N THR A 42 4.19 -12.25 -11.48
CA THR A 42 2.89 -11.82 -12.02
C THR A 42 2.01 -11.14 -10.99
N ASN A 43 2.23 -11.41 -9.69
CA ASN A 43 1.50 -10.75 -8.62
C ASN A 43 2.12 -9.37 -8.35
N LYS A 44 1.27 -8.36 -8.20
CA LYS A 44 1.71 -7.04 -7.74
C LYS A 44 1.92 -7.08 -6.23
N ILE A 45 3.13 -6.68 -5.80
CA ILE A 45 3.52 -6.58 -4.39
C ILE A 45 3.70 -5.11 -4.08
N SER A 46 3.11 -4.64 -2.98
CA SER A 46 3.25 -3.27 -2.51
C SER A 46 3.68 -3.28 -1.05
N GLY A 47 4.74 -2.55 -0.72
CA GLY A 47 5.16 -2.32 0.66
C GLY A 47 4.12 -1.46 1.36
N LEU A 48 3.78 -1.81 2.60
CA LEU A 48 2.76 -1.09 3.37
C LEU A 48 3.21 0.35 3.71
N SER A 49 4.52 0.59 3.74
CA SER A 49 5.14 1.92 3.89
C SER A 49 4.96 2.84 2.69
N ASP A 50 4.79 2.29 1.50
CA ASP A 50 4.81 3.03 0.24
C ASP A 50 3.39 3.34 -0.25
N ILE A 51 2.37 2.83 0.44
CA ILE A 51 0.97 3.05 0.12
C ILE A 51 0.53 4.37 0.75
N SER A 52 0.00 5.26 -0.10
CA SER A 52 -0.65 6.51 0.29
C SER A 52 -2.15 6.46 -0.04
N ILE A 53 -2.90 7.31 0.66
CA ILE A 53 -4.29 7.62 0.40
C ILE A 53 -4.35 9.00 -0.22
N TYR A 54 -5.04 9.10 -1.36
CA TYR A 54 -5.28 10.36 -2.04
C TYR A 54 -6.26 11.23 -1.25
N THR A 55 -5.88 12.49 -1.06
CA THR A 55 -6.76 13.57 -0.63
C THR A 55 -6.84 14.62 -1.73
N TYR A 56 -7.79 15.55 -1.64
CA TYR A 56 -7.96 16.56 -2.69
C TYR A 56 -6.75 17.50 -2.83
N ASP A 57 -5.99 17.69 -1.75
CA ASP A 57 -4.84 18.61 -1.72
C ASP A 57 -3.49 17.88 -1.68
N GLU A 58 -3.38 16.76 -0.96
CA GLU A 58 -2.12 16.05 -0.70
C GLU A 58 -2.29 14.52 -0.66
N GLU A 59 -1.19 13.79 -0.50
CA GLU A 59 -1.20 12.34 -0.25
C GLU A 59 -0.86 12.05 1.21
N ILE A 60 -1.66 11.22 1.87
CA ILE A 60 -1.41 10.81 3.26
C ILE A 60 -0.86 9.39 3.26
N LEU A 61 0.32 9.20 3.84
CA LEU A 61 0.90 7.86 4.00
C LEU A 61 0.06 7.00 4.94
N LEU A 62 -0.01 5.70 4.64
CA LEU A 62 -0.75 4.75 5.46
C LEU A 62 -0.21 4.63 6.89
N SER A 63 1.10 4.89 7.07
CA SER A 63 1.73 4.99 8.39
C SER A 63 1.07 6.04 9.28
N GLU A 64 0.89 7.25 8.74
CA GLU A 64 0.25 8.34 9.47
C GLU A 64 -1.23 8.07 9.71
N LEU A 65 -1.91 7.46 8.73
CA LEU A 65 -3.31 7.07 8.89
C LEU A 65 -3.50 6.05 10.02
N PHE A 66 -2.61 5.05 10.13
CA PHE A 66 -2.63 4.10 11.23
C PHE A 66 -2.37 4.76 12.59
N ASP A 67 -1.49 5.77 12.66
CA ASP A 67 -1.32 6.56 13.89
C ASP A 67 -2.61 7.29 14.29
N ARG A 68 -3.34 7.87 13.31
CA ARG A 68 -4.63 8.53 13.56
C ARG A 68 -5.69 7.54 14.05
N ILE A 69 -5.76 6.36 13.43
CA ILE A 69 -6.65 5.28 13.87
C ILE A 69 -6.30 4.86 15.30
N GLN A 70 -5.03 4.64 15.59
CA GLN A 70 -4.57 4.22 16.91
C GLN A 70 -4.90 5.25 18.00
N LYS A 71 -4.78 6.55 17.69
CA LYS A 71 -5.17 7.65 18.60
C LYS A 71 -6.68 7.66 18.85
N LYS A 72 -7.49 7.46 17.82
CA LYS A 72 -8.97 7.43 17.93
C LYS A 72 -9.46 6.25 18.77
N TYR A 73 -8.92 5.06 18.50
CA TYR A 73 -9.29 3.82 19.20
C TYR A 73 -8.44 3.53 20.44
N LYS A 74 -7.61 4.48 20.90
CA LYS A 74 -6.76 4.34 22.11
C LYS A 74 -5.94 3.05 22.14
N LYS A 75 -5.35 2.66 21.00
CA LYS A 75 -4.59 1.41 20.81
C LYS A 75 -5.43 0.12 20.84
N GLU A 76 -6.75 0.22 20.70
CA GLU A 76 -7.63 -0.92 20.49
C GLU A 76 -7.80 -1.25 19.00
N ALA A 77 -8.45 -2.39 18.72
CA ALA A 77 -8.84 -2.78 17.39
C ALA A 77 -9.84 -1.77 16.81
N ALA A 78 -9.74 -1.51 15.51
CA ALA A 78 -10.67 -0.63 14.82
C ALA A 78 -11.95 -1.39 14.44
N ILE A 79 -12.91 -0.66 13.89
CA ILE A 79 -14.12 -1.24 13.29
C ILE A 79 -13.78 -2.41 12.35
N SER A 80 -14.62 -3.44 12.34
CA SER A 80 -14.41 -4.61 11.48
C SER A 80 -14.55 -4.22 10.01
N HIS A 81 -13.62 -4.68 9.17
CA HIS A 81 -13.69 -4.55 7.71
C HIS A 81 -14.92 -5.23 7.07
N LEU A 82 -15.67 -6.02 7.84
CA LEU A 82 -16.91 -6.69 7.44
C LEU A 82 -18.16 -5.83 7.66
N GLU A 83 -18.04 -4.70 8.36
CA GLU A 83 -19.14 -3.77 8.56
C GLU A 83 -19.62 -3.15 7.24
N SER A 84 -20.75 -2.44 7.32
CA SER A 84 -21.33 -1.79 6.15
C SER A 84 -20.35 -0.78 5.54
N ALA A 85 -20.38 -0.65 4.21
CA ALA A 85 -19.51 0.30 3.52
C ALA A 85 -19.77 1.75 3.95
N GLU A 86 -21.00 2.05 4.39
CA GLU A 86 -21.38 3.38 4.88
C GLU A 86 -20.77 3.70 6.24
N GLU A 87 -20.77 2.74 7.17
CA GLU A 87 -20.13 2.92 8.48
C GLU A 87 -18.62 3.07 8.33
N LEU A 88 -17.99 2.25 7.49
CA LEU A 88 -16.56 2.36 7.21
C LEU A 88 -16.22 3.73 6.63
N LYS A 89 -17.04 4.26 5.72
CA LYS A 89 -16.87 5.62 5.16
C LYS A 89 -16.99 6.70 6.22
N LYS A 90 -18.02 6.66 7.06
CA LYS A 90 -18.20 7.66 8.13
C LYS A 90 -16.98 7.71 9.07
N VAL A 91 -16.51 6.54 9.48
CA VAL A 91 -15.31 6.45 10.34
C VAL A 91 -14.07 6.95 9.60
N PHE A 92 -13.96 6.67 8.30
CA PHE A 92 -12.85 7.12 7.46
C PHE A 92 -12.85 8.63 7.23
N GLU A 93 -14.02 9.24 6.98
CA GLU A 93 -14.23 10.70 6.90
C GLU A 93 -13.81 11.38 8.19
N GLU A 94 -14.12 10.79 9.35
CA GLU A 94 -13.66 11.34 10.64
C GLU A 94 -12.14 11.30 10.82
N LEU A 95 -11.43 10.38 10.15
CA LEU A 95 -9.97 10.24 10.22
C LEU A 95 -9.24 11.08 9.16
N VAL A 96 -9.84 11.17 7.98
CA VAL A 96 -9.36 11.92 6.82
C VAL A 96 -10.54 12.67 6.20
N PRO A 97 -10.89 13.86 6.70
CA PRO A 97 -12.07 14.61 6.22
C PRO A 97 -12.01 15.02 4.75
N ASN A 98 -10.81 15.08 4.17
CA ASN A 98 -10.56 15.62 2.83
C ASN A 98 -10.10 14.54 1.83
N TYR A 99 -10.40 13.26 2.08
CA TYR A 99 -9.98 12.19 1.18
C TYR A 99 -10.70 12.27 -0.17
N ASP A 100 -10.01 11.89 -1.24
CA ASP A 100 -10.57 11.93 -2.60
C ASP A 100 -11.55 10.76 -2.79
N GLN A 101 -12.85 11.07 -2.86
CA GLN A 101 -13.90 10.06 -3.01
C GLN A 101 -13.94 9.40 -4.40
N GLU A 102 -13.32 9.99 -5.42
CA GLU A 102 -13.26 9.45 -6.78
C GLU A 102 -12.09 8.45 -6.93
N GLN A 103 -10.98 8.71 -6.23
CA GLN A 103 -9.79 7.84 -6.26
C GLN A 103 -9.81 6.75 -5.20
N VAL A 104 -10.41 7.01 -4.04
CA VAL A 104 -10.43 6.06 -2.91
C VAL A 104 -11.70 5.22 -2.94
N TYR A 105 -11.56 3.98 -3.43
CA TYR A 105 -12.68 3.05 -3.52
C TYR A 105 -13.03 2.45 -2.15
N ASN A 106 -14.29 2.03 -1.99
CA ASN A 106 -14.77 1.34 -0.77
C ASN A 106 -13.92 0.09 -0.43
N SER A 107 -13.36 -0.59 -1.44
CA SER A 107 -12.48 -1.73 -1.25
C SER A 107 -11.17 -1.34 -0.58
N ASP A 108 -10.65 -0.14 -0.84
CA ASP A 108 -9.39 0.32 -0.26
C ASP A 108 -9.59 0.75 1.18
N ILE A 109 -10.70 1.43 1.47
CA ILE A 109 -11.14 1.71 2.86
C ILE A 109 -11.24 0.39 3.66
N LYS A 110 -11.88 -0.63 3.09
CA LYS A 110 -11.98 -1.97 3.71
C LYS A 110 -10.60 -2.59 3.97
N LYS A 111 -9.67 -2.51 3.02
CA LYS A 111 -8.31 -3.02 3.18
C LYS A 111 -7.56 -2.30 4.29
N VAL A 112 -7.68 -0.97 4.39
CA VAL A 112 -7.02 -0.18 5.44
C VAL A 112 -7.42 -0.67 6.83
N PHE A 113 -8.72 -0.81 7.10
CA PHE A 113 -9.19 -1.33 8.40
C PHE A 113 -8.80 -2.79 8.63
N GLN A 114 -8.85 -3.62 7.58
CA GLN A 114 -8.40 -5.01 7.68
C GLN A 114 -6.91 -5.10 8.05
N TRP A 115 -6.06 -4.30 7.41
CA TRP A 115 -4.63 -4.27 7.67
C TRP A 115 -4.30 -3.76 9.07
N TYR A 116 -4.96 -2.68 9.51
CA TYR A 116 -4.81 -2.17 10.87
C TYR A 116 -5.16 -3.25 11.91
N ASN A 117 -6.30 -3.93 11.74
CA ASN A 117 -6.71 -4.98 12.68
C ASN A 117 -5.75 -6.17 12.66
N ILE A 118 -5.21 -6.57 11.51
CA ILE A 118 -4.19 -7.64 11.44
C ILE A 118 -2.90 -7.22 12.17
N LEU A 119 -2.47 -5.96 12.04
CA LEU A 119 -1.30 -5.45 12.75
C LEU A 119 -1.54 -5.38 14.26
N HIS A 120 -2.76 -5.00 14.68
CA HIS A 120 -3.21 -5.03 16.07
C HIS A 120 -3.19 -6.44 16.64
N ASP A 121 -3.85 -7.39 15.98
CA ASP A 121 -3.96 -8.80 16.42
C ASP A 121 -2.60 -9.50 16.55
N THR A 122 -1.59 -9.03 15.81
CA THR A 122 -0.26 -9.65 15.78
C THR A 122 0.79 -8.89 16.60
N ASP A 123 0.35 -7.91 17.42
CA ASP A 123 1.19 -7.03 18.24
C ASP A 123 2.29 -6.30 17.45
N ASN A 124 2.07 -6.11 16.14
CA ASN A 124 2.98 -5.43 15.22
C ASN A 124 2.59 -3.97 14.98
N LEU A 125 1.68 -3.43 15.80
CA LEU A 125 1.34 -2.02 15.76
C LEU A 125 2.58 -1.17 15.93
N ILE A 126 2.58 -0.07 15.18
CA ILE A 126 3.60 0.98 15.18
C ILE A 126 3.84 1.36 16.64
N LYS A 127 5.01 0.97 17.17
CA LYS A 127 5.48 1.57 18.42
C LYS A 127 5.90 2.98 18.06
N GLU A 128 5.22 3.97 18.62
CA GLU A 128 5.69 5.36 18.72
C GLU A 128 6.98 5.43 19.56
N GLU A 129 8.04 4.71 19.19
CA GLU A 129 9.38 5.01 19.66
C GLU A 129 10.12 5.68 18.49
N LEU A 130 10.12 7.02 18.56
CA LEU A 130 11.04 7.95 17.90
C LEU A 130 10.74 8.28 16.43
N LYS A 131 9.66 9.06 16.23
CA LYS A 131 9.67 10.12 15.21
C LYS A 131 10.58 11.25 15.69
N GLU A 132 11.88 11.12 15.49
CA GLU A 132 12.79 12.24 15.30
C GLU A 132 13.84 11.78 14.29
N GLU A 133 14.09 12.61 13.26
CA GLU A 133 14.97 12.37 12.10
C GLU A 133 14.40 11.53 10.93
N LYS A 134 13.56 12.17 10.11
CA LYS A 134 13.85 12.38 8.67
C LYS A 134 12.74 13.20 8.00
N LYS A 135 12.78 14.51 8.24
CA LYS A 135 12.38 15.51 7.25
C LYS A 135 13.67 16.06 6.66
N GLU A 136 14.07 15.56 5.49
CA GLU A 136 14.88 16.27 4.48
C GLU A 136 15.20 15.31 3.34
N SER A 137 14.46 15.44 2.23
CA SER A 137 15.00 15.70 0.89
C SER A 137 13.89 15.44 -0.14
N SER A 138 13.15 16.51 -0.43
CA SER A 138 12.44 16.70 -1.69
C SER A 138 13.43 16.84 -2.86
N ASP A 139 12.89 16.66 -4.06
CA ASP A 139 13.45 16.97 -5.39
C ASP A 139 14.36 15.92 -6.05
N ASP A 140 13.79 15.15 -6.99
CA ASP A 140 14.26 15.19 -8.38
C ASP A 140 13.12 14.74 -9.31
N ALA A 141 12.55 15.71 -10.03
CA ALA A 141 11.71 15.49 -11.18
C ALA A 141 12.54 15.63 -12.47
N ASP A 142 12.11 14.88 -13.48
CA ASP A 142 12.39 15.05 -14.91
C ASP A 142 13.64 14.33 -15.50
N ILE A 143 13.38 13.33 -16.35
CA ILE A 143 13.65 13.44 -17.79
C ILE A 143 13.03 12.26 -18.58
N LYS A 144 12.11 12.68 -19.47
CA LYS A 144 11.79 12.20 -20.83
C LYS A 144 10.87 10.99 -21.09
N LYS A 145 9.65 11.38 -21.46
CA LYS A 145 8.85 10.87 -22.58
C LYS A 145 9.67 10.74 -23.88
N GLU A 146 9.52 9.62 -24.56
CA GLU A 146 9.23 9.44 -26.00
C GLU A 146 9.71 8.05 -26.43
N ASP A 147 8.79 7.12 -26.71
CA ASP A 147 8.56 6.69 -28.09
C ASP A 147 7.41 5.67 -28.14
N SER A 148 6.33 6.05 -28.82
CA SER A 148 5.34 5.12 -29.33
C SER A 148 4.77 5.69 -30.63
N LYS A 149 5.12 5.00 -31.72
CA LYS A 149 4.28 4.72 -32.90
C LYS A 149 4.46 5.66 -34.11
N LYS A 150 5.09 5.13 -35.16
CA LYS A 150 4.47 5.04 -36.51
C LYS A 150 5.20 4.10 -37.48
N GLU A 151 4.42 3.14 -37.98
CA GLU A 151 4.67 2.32 -39.16
C GLU A 151 4.77 3.13 -40.47
N ALA A 152 5.49 2.51 -41.41
CA ALA A 152 5.32 2.54 -42.87
C ALA A 152 5.80 3.76 -43.68
N LYS A 153 6.86 3.54 -44.50
CA LYS A 153 6.76 3.58 -45.98
C LYS A 153 7.99 2.98 -46.67
N LYS A 154 7.71 2.23 -47.74
CA LYS A 154 8.57 1.66 -48.78
C LYS A 154 9.46 2.71 -49.47
N GLU A 155 10.69 2.34 -49.85
CA GLU A 155 11.27 2.38 -51.22
C GLU A 155 12.78 2.02 -51.15
N VAL A 156 13.20 0.86 -51.68
CA VAL A 156 13.85 0.67 -53.00
C VAL A 156 15.20 1.39 -53.17
N LYS A 157 16.30 0.60 -53.25
CA LYS A 157 17.44 0.67 -54.21
C LYS A 157 18.60 -0.24 -53.75
N THR A 158 18.79 -1.43 -54.36
CA THR A 158 19.80 -1.82 -55.39
C THR A 158 21.27 -1.95 -54.97
N LYS A 159 21.81 -3.14 -55.33
CA LYS A 159 23.21 -3.49 -55.67
C LYS A 159 24.20 -3.45 -54.50
N LYS A 160 24.95 -4.51 -54.21
CA LYS A 160 25.83 -5.27 -55.11
C LYS A 160 26.07 -6.67 -54.54
#